data_AF-A0A2B4SK61-F1
#
_entry.id   AF-A0A2B4SK61-F1
#
_cell.length_a   1.000
_cell.length_b   1.000
_cell.length_c   1.000
_cell.angle_alpha   90.00
_cell.angle_beta   90.00
_cell.angle_gamma   90.00
#
_symmetry.space_group_name_H-M   'P 1'
#
loop_
_entity.id
_entity.type
_entity.pdbx_description
1 polymer ?
#
loop_
_entity_poly.entity_id
_entity_poly.type
_entity_poly.pdbx_seq_one_letter_code
_entity_poly.pdbx_strand_id
1 'polypeptide(L)'
;MATETASECKIIVKKPVLLRVGDLASEFRSGVSVVDIILPGTNAVQVGKLTFKNSYTASVTVNLKVLDHAGVEQWKCLVKNYTLMPHPHLETGSQDFFVINVNKTDEHPPQVIMMRLILRQPSPHWNSFGVEEIKCFLHSPNMNYSSIPEWLHNSGGVKAVQNVSNSENVASSIQQLWALTQEMKSSKQNLSIGRFDIDRSYDINLLSYT
;
A
#
# COMPACT_ATOMS: atom_id res chain seq x y z
N MET A 1 28.06 -6.06 3.12
CA MET A 1 26.85 -5.38 2.59
C MET A 1 25.65 -6.05 3.21
N ALA A 2 24.98 -5.39 4.17
CA ALA A 2 23.85 -5.98 4.88
C ALA A 2 22.61 -5.98 3.98
N THR A 3 22.06 -7.16 3.72
CA THR A 3 20.77 -7.33 3.06
C THR A 3 19.68 -6.95 4.05
N GLU A 4 19.16 -5.73 3.93
CA GLU A 4 18.01 -5.25 4.70
C GLU A 4 16.79 -6.09 4.31
N THR A 5 16.40 -7.04 5.18
CA THR A 5 15.25 -7.93 4.98
C THR A 5 13.96 -7.15 5.23
N ALA A 6 13.57 -6.30 4.26
CA ALA A 6 12.27 -5.67 4.29
C ALA A 6 11.17 -6.75 4.19
N SER A 7 10.27 -6.81 5.16
CA SER A 7 9.21 -7.81 5.21
C SER A 7 8.15 -7.52 4.13
N GLU A 8 7.96 -8.46 3.20
CA GLU A 8 6.89 -8.40 2.21
C GLU A 8 5.53 -8.47 2.92
N CYS A 9 4.62 -7.54 2.63
CA CYS A 9 3.26 -7.60 3.16
C CYS A 9 2.32 -8.26 2.16
N LYS A 10 1.38 -9.05 2.67
CA LYS A 10 0.27 -9.58 1.87
C LYS A 10 -0.51 -8.41 1.27
N ILE A 11 -0.87 -8.49 -0.01
CA ILE A 11 -1.70 -7.48 -0.69
C ILE A 11 -2.84 -8.14 -1.47
N ILE A 12 -3.88 -7.38 -1.75
CA ILE A 12 -4.96 -7.79 -2.66
C ILE A 12 -5.00 -6.79 -3.82
N VAL A 13 -4.68 -7.25 -5.02
CA VAL A 13 -4.72 -6.44 -6.23
C VAL A 13 -6.09 -6.61 -6.89
N LYS A 14 -6.85 -5.52 -7.03
CA LYS A 14 -8.13 -5.54 -7.74
C LYS A 14 -7.91 -5.66 -9.25
N LYS A 15 -8.91 -6.19 -9.94
CA LYS A 15 -8.91 -6.24 -11.41
C LYS A 15 -8.73 -4.83 -11.99
N PRO A 16 -7.81 -4.64 -12.95
CA PRO A 16 -7.63 -3.36 -13.62
C PRO A 16 -8.93 -2.87 -14.28
N VAL A 17 -9.24 -1.59 -14.10
CA VAL A 17 -10.38 -0.91 -14.74
C VAL A 17 -9.84 -0.02 -15.85
N LEU A 18 -10.12 -0.39 -17.10
CA LEU A 18 -9.76 0.40 -18.27
C LEU A 18 -10.75 1.56 -18.46
N LEU A 19 -10.21 2.78 -18.46
CA LEU A 19 -10.95 3.99 -18.78
C LEU A 19 -10.79 4.26 -20.28
N ARG A 20 -11.86 4.04 -21.03
CA ARG A 20 -11.93 4.40 -22.45
C ARG A 20 -12.72 5.69 -22.59
N VAL A 21 -12.16 6.66 -23.29
CA VAL A 21 -12.84 7.89 -23.68
C VAL A 21 -13.06 7.81 -25.19
N GLY A 22 -14.30 7.53 -25.61
CA GLY A 22 -14.66 7.35 -27.02
C GLY A 22 -15.88 6.46 -27.22
N ASP A 23 -16.44 6.52 -28.42
CA ASP A 23 -17.61 5.72 -28.83
C ASP A 23 -17.25 4.22 -28.82
N LEU A 24 -18.19 3.35 -28.42
CA LEU A 24 -17.95 1.89 -28.28
C LEU A 24 -17.48 1.22 -29.58
N ALA A 25 -17.70 1.88 -30.72
CA ALA A 25 -17.31 1.44 -32.06
C ALA A 25 -15.84 1.75 -32.41
N SER A 26 -15.14 2.62 -31.67
CA SER A 26 -13.76 2.99 -31.96
C SER A 26 -12.78 2.16 -31.13
N GLU A 27 -11.92 1.39 -31.81
CA GLU A 27 -10.79 0.71 -31.20
C GLU A 27 -9.70 1.72 -30.78
N PHE A 28 -9.97 2.56 -29.78
CA PHE A 28 -8.91 3.36 -29.18
C PHE A 28 -7.97 2.43 -28.41
N ARG A 29 -6.75 2.29 -28.94
CA ARG A 29 -5.67 1.43 -28.41
C ARG A 29 -4.75 2.13 -27.42
N SER A 30 -4.97 3.43 -27.22
CA SER A 30 -4.36 4.24 -26.15
C SER A 30 -5.35 4.32 -24.99
N GLY A 31 -4.85 4.40 -23.76
CA GLY A 31 -5.77 4.49 -22.63
C GLY A 31 -5.16 4.74 -21.27
N VAL A 32 -6.07 4.78 -20.30
CA VAL A 32 -5.77 4.86 -18.87
C VAL A 32 -6.33 3.61 -18.21
N SER A 33 -5.56 2.96 -17.34
CA SER A 33 -6.00 1.81 -16.55
C SER A 33 -5.81 2.12 -15.07
N VAL A 34 -6.81 1.84 -14.24
CA VAL A 34 -6.74 2.04 -12.80
C VAL A 34 -6.66 0.71 -12.09
N VAL A 35 -5.65 0.55 -11.25
CA VAL A 35 -5.44 -0.66 -10.42
C VAL A 35 -5.42 -0.24 -8.95
N ASP A 36 -6.39 -0.74 -8.20
CA ASP A 36 -6.46 -0.53 -6.76
C ASP A 36 -5.79 -1.70 -6.03
N ILE A 37 -4.89 -1.39 -5.09
CA ILE A 37 -4.21 -2.35 -4.22
C ILE A 37 -4.71 -2.12 -2.80
N ILE A 38 -5.23 -3.18 -2.19
CA ILE A 38 -5.72 -3.18 -0.81
C ILE A 38 -4.68 -3.85 0.08
N LEU A 39 -4.35 -3.19 1.18
CA LEU A 39 -3.54 -3.77 2.26
C LEU A 39 -4.51 -4.49 3.22
N PRO A 40 -4.49 -5.83 3.28
CA PRO A 40 -5.40 -6.61 4.11
C PRO A 40 -5.06 -6.39 5.59
N GLY A 41 -6.07 -5.99 6.36
CA GLY A 41 -5.96 -5.71 7.78
C GLY A 41 -6.97 -4.65 8.19
N THR A 42 -7.35 -4.63 9.46
CA THR A 42 -8.26 -3.62 10.00
C THR A 42 -7.56 -2.29 10.30
N ASN A 43 -6.23 -2.26 10.21
CA ASN A 43 -5.39 -1.14 10.60
C ASN A 43 -4.54 -0.70 9.41
N ALA A 44 -4.35 0.62 9.30
CA ALA A 44 -3.44 1.21 8.33
C ALA A 44 -1.98 0.79 8.62
N VAL A 45 -1.16 0.71 7.57
CA VAL A 45 0.18 0.12 7.64
C VAL A 45 1.22 1.07 7.05
N GLN A 46 2.42 1.09 7.64
CA GLN A 46 3.55 1.84 7.13
C GLN A 46 4.23 1.05 6.00
N VAL A 47 3.97 1.45 4.75
CA VAL A 47 4.60 0.83 3.59
C VAL A 47 5.92 1.52 3.30
N GLY A 48 7.00 0.76 3.11
CA GLY A 48 8.33 1.29 2.80
C GLY A 48 8.54 1.45 1.30
N LYS A 49 8.26 0.38 0.52
CA LYS A 49 8.43 0.38 -0.93
C LYS A 49 7.38 -0.47 -1.65
N LEU A 50 7.04 -0.04 -2.86
CA LEU A 50 6.21 -0.75 -3.84
C LEU A 50 7.12 -1.18 -4.99
N THR A 51 7.03 -2.44 -5.40
CA THR A 51 7.72 -2.95 -6.58
C THR A 51 6.73 -3.58 -7.55
N PHE A 52 7.02 -3.49 -8.84
CA PHE A 52 6.23 -4.15 -9.88
C PHE A 52 7.08 -4.30 -11.14
N LYS A 53 6.69 -5.25 -11.98
CA LYS A 53 7.18 -5.39 -13.34
C LYS A 53 6.29 -4.59 -14.28
N ASN A 54 6.89 -3.80 -15.16
CA ASN A 54 6.12 -3.12 -16.20
C ASN A 54 5.59 -4.15 -17.21
N SER A 55 4.43 -3.87 -17.78
CA SER A 55 3.86 -4.60 -18.92
C SER A 55 3.32 -3.56 -19.89
N TYR A 56 4.22 -2.96 -20.68
CA TYR A 56 3.90 -1.95 -21.70
C TYR A 56 3.15 -0.70 -21.18
N THR A 57 3.27 -0.33 -19.91
CA THR A 57 2.75 0.95 -19.41
C THR A 57 3.80 2.04 -19.62
N ALA A 58 3.41 3.19 -20.18
CA ALA A 58 4.35 4.28 -20.43
C ALA A 58 4.65 5.10 -19.17
N SER A 59 3.63 5.37 -18.36
CA SER A 59 3.80 6.07 -17.08
C SER A 59 2.77 5.64 -16.05
N VAL A 60 3.12 5.82 -14.77
CA VAL A 60 2.24 5.52 -13.64
C VAL A 60 2.13 6.71 -12.69
N THR A 61 0.92 7.00 -12.22
CA THR A 61 0.68 7.82 -11.03
C THR A 61 0.30 6.91 -9.89
N VAL A 62 0.92 7.07 -8.72
CA VAL A 62 0.61 6.30 -7.51
C VAL A 62 0.01 7.24 -6.48
N ASN A 63 -1.23 6.96 -6.10
CA ASN A 63 -1.91 7.63 -5.00
C ASN A 63 -2.04 6.68 -3.81
N LEU A 64 -1.90 7.21 -2.61
CA LEU A 64 -2.07 6.50 -1.35
C LEU A 64 -3.34 7.02 -0.69
N LYS A 65 -4.16 6.13 -0.16
CA LYS A 65 -5.18 6.51 0.81
C LYS A 65 -4.57 6.31 2.20
N VAL A 66 -4.40 7.41 2.92
CA VAL A 66 -3.72 7.44 4.21
C VAL A 66 -4.70 7.79 5.32
N LEU A 67 -4.42 7.31 6.52
CA LEU A 67 -5.11 7.73 7.74
C LEU A 67 -4.29 8.84 8.40
N ASP A 68 -4.87 10.02 8.55
CA ASP A 68 -4.24 11.12 9.27
C ASP A 68 -4.27 10.90 10.80
N HIS A 69 -3.51 11.70 11.56
CA HIS A 69 -3.47 11.71 13.02
C HIS A 69 -4.86 11.92 13.66
N ALA A 70 -5.75 12.63 12.97
CA ALA A 70 -7.15 12.81 13.37
C ALA A 70 -8.05 11.60 13.07
N GLY A 71 -7.53 10.52 12.47
CA GLY A 71 -8.30 9.35 12.06
C GLY A 71 -9.14 9.57 10.80
N VAL A 72 -8.89 10.66 10.05
CA VAL A 72 -9.58 10.96 8.79
C VAL A 72 -8.82 10.34 7.63
N GLU A 73 -9.55 9.72 6.71
CA GLU A 73 -8.97 9.13 5.50
C GLU A 73 -8.79 10.19 4.41
N GLN A 74 -7.59 10.28 3.84
CA GLN A 74 -7.29 11.23 2.77
C GLN A 74 -6.49 10.59 1.65
N TRP A 75 -6.70 11.03 0.40
CA TRP A 75 -5.85 10.67 -0.73
C TRP A 75 -4.63 11.60 -0.83
N LYS A 76 -3.42 11.01 -0.86
CA LYS A 76 -2.15 11.70 -1.08
C LYS A 76 -1.49 11.14 -2.35
N CYS A 77 -1.08 12.02 -3.26
CA CYS A 77 -0.31 11.61 -4.44
C CYS A 77 1.15 11.34 -4.04
N LEU A 78 1.64 10.11 -4.22
CA LEU A 78 3.02 9.73 -3.91
C LEU A 78 3.95 10.08 -5.07
N VAL A 79 3.60 9.64 -6.28
CA VAL A 79 4.31 10.01 -7.51
C VAL A 79 3.31 10.28 -8.62
N LYS A 80 3.56 11.32 -9.41
CA LYS A 80 2.70 11.73 -10.52
C LYS A 80 3.43 11.51 -11.84
N ASN A 81 2.78 10.80 -12.77
CA ASN A 81 3.28 10.50 -14.11
C ASN A 81 4.74 10.01 -14.14
N TYR A 82 5.10 9.11 -13.23
CA TYR A 82 6.42 8.48 -13.19
C TYR A 82 6.64 7.67 -14.48
N THR A 83 7.64 8.05 -15.25
CA THR A 83 7.94 7.45 -16.56
C THR A 83 8.50 6.04 -16.40
N LEU A 84 7.86 5.07 -17.03
CA LEU A 84 8.29 3.67 -17.10
C LEU A 84 8.87 3.32 -18.48
N MET A 85 8.34 3.93 -19.55
CA MET A 85 8.89 3.82 -20.91
C MET A 85 9.31 5.22 -21.37
N PRO A 86 10.61 5.49 -21.56
CA PRO A 86 11.09 6.79 -22.07
C PRO A 86 10.51 7.14 -23.45
N HIS A 87 10.30 6.13 -24.29
CA HIS A 87 9.68 6.26 -25.61
C HIS A 87 8.43 5.37 -25.65
N PRO A 88 7.22 5.91 -25.40
CA PRO A 88 5.99 5.12 -25.29
C PRO A 88 5.64 4.24 -26.49
N HIS A 89 6.18 4.55 -27.68
CA HIS A 89 5.95 3.81 -28.91
C HIS A 89 6.97 2.66 -29.14
N LEU A 90 8.01 2.55 -28.31
CA LEU A 90 9.06 1.55 -28.41
C LEU A 90 9.01 0.61 -27.22
N GLU A 91 9.57 -0.59 -27.33
CA GLU A 91 9.50 -1.62 -26.28
C GLU A 91 10.42 -1.34 -25.08
N THR A 92 11.33 -0.38 -25.17
CA THR A 92 12.30 -0.06 -24.10
C THR A 92 11.60 0.28 -22.78
N GLY A 93 11.94 -0.45 -21.71
CA GLY A 93 11.34 -0.27 -20.39
C GLY A 93 10.00 -0.99 -20.18
N SER A 94 9.44 -1.63 -21.21
CA SER A 94 8.12 -2.26 -21.15
C SER A 94 8.04 -3.51 -20.26
N GLN A 95 9.19 -4.11 -19.93
CA GLN A 95 9.32 -5.34 -19.12
C GLN A 95 10.24 -5.15 -17.89
N ASP A 96 10.68 -3.92 -17.63
CA ASP A 96 11.62 -3.62 -16.55
C ASP A 96 10.92 -3.67 -15.18
N PHE A 97 11.70 -3.95 -14.13
CA PHE A 97 11.25 -3.89 -12.75
C PHE A 97 11.46 -2.49 -12.18
N PHE A 98 10.43 -1.97 -11.52
CA PHE A 98 10.44 -0.65 -10.92
C PHE A 98 10.26 -0.73 -9.40
N VAL A 99 10.88 0.22 -8.71
CA VAL A 99 10.81 0.38 -7.25
C VAL A 99 10.39 1.81 -6.94
N ILE A 100 9.26 1.96 -6.25
CA ILE A 100 8.77 3.24 -5.74
C ILE A 100 8.88 3.22 -4.22
N ASN A 101 9.79 4.02 -3.67
CA ASN A 101 9.91 4.19 -2.23
C ASN A 101 8.84 5.18 -1.75
N VAL A 102 8.11 4.79 -0.70
CA VAL A 102 7.03 5.57 -0.10
C VAL A 102 7.57 6.63 0.89
N ASN A 103 8.70 6.34 1.54
CA ASN A 103 9.18 7.09 2.72
C ASN A 103 10.30 8.10 2.42
N LYS A 104 10.22 8.86 1.32
CA LYS A 104 11.40 9.61 0.87
C LYS A 104 11.76 10.85 1.72
N THR A 105 10.88 11.39 2.57
CA THR A 105 11.18 12.70 3.21
C THR A 105 10.40 13.06 4.50
N ASP A 106 9.41 12.29 4.94
CA ASP A 106 8.58 12.65 6.11
C ASP A 106 9.14 12.03 7.40
N GLU A 107 9.21 12.81 8.50
CA GLU A 107 9.61 12.33 9.84
C GLU A 107 8.69 11.21 10.38
N HIS A 108 7.45 11.13 9.87
CA HIS A 108 6.49 10.10 10.19
C HIS A 108 5.99 9.40 8.91
N PRO A 109 6.28 8.11 8.72
CA PRO A 109 5.81 7.38 7.55
C PRO A 109 4.27 7.30 7.55
N PRO A 110 3.62 7.57 6.40
CA PRO A 110 2.17 7.60 6.33
C PRO A 110 1.57 6.23 6.62
N GLN A 111 0.45 6.24 7.33
CA GLN A 111 -0.35 5.04 7.59
C GLN A 111 -1.24 4.75 6.39
N VAL A 112 -0.84 3.81 5.53
CA VAL A 112 -1.50 3.51 4.25
C VAL A 112 -2.58 2.44 4.43
N ILE A 113 -3.77 2.70 3.88
CA ILE A 113 -4.91 1.77 3.87
C ILE A 113 -5.02 1.08 2.51
N MET A 114 -4.84 1.85 1.43
CA MET A 114 -4.88 1.36 0.06
C MET A 114 -3.98 2.21 -0.84
N MET A 115 -3.62 1.66 -1.99
CA MET A 115 -2.93 2.36 -3.06
C MET A 115 -3.75 2.30 -4.34
N ARG A 116 -3.65 3.34 -5.16
CA ARG A 116 -4.22 3.40 -6.50
C ARG A 116 -3.13 3.71 -7.50
N LEU A 117 -2.93 2.81 -8.44
CA LEU A 117 -2.05 2.98 -9.58
C LEU A 117 -2.90 3.42 -10.77
N ILE A 118 -2.59 4.58 -11.33
CA ILE A 118 -3.17 5.10 -12.57
C ILE A 118 -2.13 4.92 -13.66
N LEU A 119 -2.30 3.89 -14.47
CA LEU A 119 -1.43 3.49 -15.56
C LEU A 119 -1.86 4.22 -16.83
N ARG A 120 -0.90 4.76 -17.58
CA ARG A 120 -1.16 5.44 -18.85
C ARG A 120 -0.29 4.86 -19.95
N GLN A 121 -0.90 4.60 -21.09
CA GLN A 121 -0.21 4.25 -22.32
C GLN A 121 -0.79 5.07 -23.48
N PRO A 122 -0.08 6.14 -23.91
CA PRO A 122 -0.55 6.99 -25.00
C PRO A 122 -0.36 6.38 -26.40
N SER A 123 0.51 5.38 -26.54
CA SER A 123 0.77 4.74 -27.83
C SER A 123 -0.37 3.79 -28.22
N PRO A 124 -0.92 3.92 -29.45
CA PRO A 124 -1.94 3.01 -29.95
C PRO A 124 -1.36 1.67 -30.43
N HIS A 125 -0.03 1.49 -30.42
CA HIS A 125 0.60 0.25 -30.89
C HIS A 125 0.40 -0.93 -29.92
N TRP A 126 0.09 -0.64 -28.65
CA TRP A 126 -0.02 -1.67 -27.62
C TRP A 126 -1.48 -2.08 -27.43
N ASN A 127 -1.79 -3.34 -27.73
CA ASN A 127 -3.14 -3.87 -27.56
C ASN A 127 -3.56 -3.99 -26.09
N SER A 128 -2.59 -4.18 -25.20
CA SER A 128 -2.78 -4.26 -23.75
C SER A 128 -1.60 -3.63 -23.03
N PHE A 129 -1.87 -2.99 -21.90
CA PHE A 129 -0.85 -2.48 -21.00
C PHE A 129 -1.29 -2.67 -19.55
N GLY A 130 -0.31 -2.74 -18.65
CA GLY A 130 -0.53 -2.99 -17.24
C GLY A 130 0.78 -3.00 -16.45
N VAL A 131 0.68 -3.55 -15.25
CA VAL A 131 1.81 -3.91 -14.41
C VAL A 131 1.58 -5.30 -13.84
N GLU A 132 2.66 -6.03 -13.63
CA GLU A 132 2.68 -7.42 -13.17
C GLU A 132 3.56 -7.53 -11.92
N GLU A 133 3.53 -8.69 -11.26
CA GLU A 133 4.41 -9.00 -10.13
C GLU A 133 4.46 -7.91 -9.05
N ILE A 134 3.30 -7.31 -8.76
CA ILE A 134 3.18 -6.24 -7.78
C ILE A 134 3.46 -6.80 -6.39
N LYS A 135 4.39 -6.16 -5.67
CA LYS A 135 4.72 -6.49 -4.27
C LYS A 135 4.85 -5.21 -3.46
N CYS A 136 4.43 -5.28 -2.20
CA CYS A 136 4.60 -4.21 -1.24
C CYS A 136 5.45 -4.71 -0.08
N PHE A 137 6.33 -3.87 0.43
CA PHE A 137 7.18 -4.17 1.56
C PHE A 137 6.95 -3.14 2.66
N LEU A 138 6.80 -3.62 3.88
CA LEU A 138 6.64 -2.74 5.04
C LEU A 138 7.89 -1.92 5.27
N HIS A 139 7.71 -0.74 5.85
CA HIS A 139 8.83 0.01 6.38
C HIS A 139 9.37 -0.78 7.58
N SER A 140 10.60 -1.29 7.49
CA SER A 140 11.32 -1.69 8.69
C SER A 140 11.79 -0.41 9.37
N PRO A 141 11.24 -0.02 10.53
CA PRO A 141 11.90 1.00 11.31
C PRO A 141 13.30 0.46 11.63
N ASN A 142 14.34 1.25 11.36
CA ASN A 142 15.62 1.02 12.00
C ASN A 142 15.31 0.84 13.50
N MET A 143 15.60 -0.34 14.03
CA MET A 143 15.30 -0.74 15.40
C MET A 143 16.07 0.15 16.38
N ASN A 144 15.55 1.35 16.66
CA ASN A 144 15.83 2.03 17.92
C ASN A 144 14.96 1.35 18.96
N TYR A 145 15.59 0.56 19.82
CA TYR A 145 15.03 -0.22 20.93
C TYR A 145 14.37 0.63 22.04
N SER A 146 13.63 1.69 21.72
CA SER A 146 12.97 2.53 22.75
C SER A 146 11.48 2.27 22.94
N SER A 147 10.90 1.29 22.25
CA SER A 147 9.46 0.95 22.40
C SER A 147 9.21 -0.47 22.89
N ILE A 148 10.19 -1.07 23.57
CA ILE A 148 9.93 -2.25 24.40
C ILE A 148 9.52 -1.75 25.80
N PRO A 149 8.32 -2.08 26.29
CA PRO A 149 7.90 -1.68 27.64
C PRO A 149 8.88 -2.23 28.69
N GLU A 150 9.20 -1.45 29.73
CA GLU A 150 10.22 -1.76 30.76
C GLU A 150 10.12 -3.16 31.40
N TRP A 151 8.94 -3.81 31.41
CA TRP A 151 8.78 -5.16 31.95
C TRP A 151 9.55 -6.24 31.17
N LEU A 152 9.88 -6.00 29.90
CA LEU A 152 10.68 -6.91 29.07
C LEU A 152 12.19 -6.79 29.31
N HIS A 153 12.65 -5.70 29.94
CA HIS A 153 14.06 -5.52 30.30
C HIS A 153 14.46 -6.29 31.56
N ASN A 154 13.49 -6.75 32.36
CA ASN A 154 13.77 -7.44 33.63
C ASN A 154 13.71 -8.97 33.50
N SER A 155 14.23 -9.53 32.41
CA SER A 155 14.70 -10.92 32.42
C SER A 155 16.13 -10.92 33.00
N GLY A 156 16.21 -10.85 34.33
CA GLY A 156 17.46 -10.97 35.06
C GLY A 156 18.20 -12.24 34.66
N GLY A 157 19.49 -12.07 34.35
CA GLY A 157 20.56 -13.06 34.45
C GLY A 157 20.23 -14.50 34.04
N VAL A 158 20.68 -14.88 32.85
CA VAL A 158 20.86 -16.27 32.46
C VAL A 158 21.71 -16.98 33.51
N LYS A 159 21.06 -17.74 34.39
CA LYS A 159 21.66 -18.90 35.06
C LYS A 159 20.94 -20.13 34.54
N ALA A 160 21.70 -20.94 33.81
CA ALA A 160 21.29 -22.28 33.42
C ALA A 160 20.88 -23.07 34.68
N VAL A 161 19.60 -23.43 34.79
CA VAL A 161 19.13 -24.45 35.73
C VAL A 161 18.04 -25.26 35.03
N GLN A 162 18.25 -26.57 35.07
CA GLN A 162 17.37 -27.61 34.60
C GLN A 162 15.99 -27.57 35.27
N ASN A 163 15.01 -28.12 34.55
CA ASN A 163 13.78 -28.74 35.06
C ASN A 163 12.57 -27.85 35.46
N VAL A 164 11.44 -28.32 34.92
CA VAL A 164 10.03 -28.20 35.32
C VAL A 164 9.24 -26.95 34.87
N SER A 165 8.19 -27.27 34.13
CA SER A 165 7.11 -26.48 33.58
C SER A 165 6.39 -25.58 34.60
N ASN A 166 6.37 -24.27 34.36
CA ASN A 166 5.34 -23.38 34.93
C ASN A 166 4.31 -23.03 33.83
N SER A 167 3.46 -24.02 33.50
CA SER A 167 2.37 -23.89 32.52
C SER A 167 1.38 -22.76 32.88
N GLU A 168 1.22 -22.48 34.17
CA GLU A 168 0.25 -21.49 34.69
C GLU A 168 0.66 -20.03 34.40
N ASN A 169 1.96 -19.72 34.35
CA ASN A 169 2.44 -18.36 34.05
C ASN A 169 2.31 -18.01 32.57
N VAL A 170 2.45 -19.00 31.69
CA VAL A 170 2.21 -18.84 30.25
C VAL A 170 0.70 -18.71 29.99
N ALA A 171 -0.12 -19.52 30.67
CA ALA A 171 -1.56 -19.48 30.54
C ALA A 171 -2.16 -18.14 31.02
N SER A 172 -1.71 -17.59 32.14
CA SER A 172 -2.20 -16.31 32.67
C SER A 172 -1.87 -15.14 31.74
N SER A 173 -0.68 -15.13 31.14
CA SER A 173 -0.26 -14.12 30.17
C SER A 173 -1.12 -14.16 28.90
N ILE A 174 -1.43 -15.35 28.40
CA ILE A 174 -2.32 -15.53 27.24
C ILE A 174 -3.75 -15.10 27.61
N GLN A 175 -4.25 -15.48 28.78
CA GLN A 175 -5.59 -15.12 29.24
C GLN A 175 -5.76 -13.59 29.38
N GLN A 176 -4.75 -12.88 29.87
CA GLN A 176 -4.76 -11.41 29.94
C GLN A 176 -4.80 -10.78 28.54
N LEU A 177 -4.02 -11.31 27.60
CA LEU A 177 -4.05 -10.89 26.18
C LEU A 177 -5.43 -11.10 25.53
N TRP A 178 -6.07 -12.22 25.83
CA TRP A 178 -7.41 -12.53 25.35
C TRP A 178 -8.47 -11.57 25.94
N ALA A 179 -8.37 -11.25 27.22
CA ALA A 179 -9.28 -10.31 27.88
C ALA A 179 -9.26 -8.92 27.23
N LEU A 180 -8.07 -8.36 26.97
CA LEU A 180 -7.92 -7.06 26.31
C LEU A 180 -8.49 -7.04 24.87
N THR A 181 -8.31 -8.15 24.14
CA THR A 181 -8.86 -8.28 22.78
C THR A 181 -10.39 -8.28 22.78
N GLN A 182 -10.99 -8.88 23.80
CA GLN A 182 -12.44 -8.98 23.94
C GLN A 182 -13.06 -7.62 24.29
N GLU A 183 -12.38 -6.83 25.12
CA GLU A 183 -12.77 -5.46 25.50
C GLU A 183 -12.69 -4.48 24.31
N MET A 184 -11.68 -4.61 23.43
CA MET A 184 -11.63 -3.81 22.20
C MET A 184 -12.73 -4.16 21.18
N LYS A 185 -13.14 -5.44 21.11
CA LYS A 185 -14.22 -5.86 20.21
C LYS A 185 -15.59 -5.33 20.64
N SER A 186 -15.86 -5.23 21.94
CA SER A 186 -17.12 -4.66 22.43
C SER A 186 -17.22 -3.15 22.19
N SER A 187 -16.08 -2.44 22.20
CA SER A 187 -16.02 -0.98 22.00
C SER A 187 -16.32 -0.53 20.56
N LYS A 188 -16.05 -1.34 19.54
CA LYS A 188 -16.14 -0.94 18.11
C LYS A 188 -17.52 -1.09 17.45
N GLN A 189 -18.59 -1.44 18.16
CA GLN A 189 -19.91 -1.65 17.54
C GLN A 189 -20.78 -0.39 17.34
N ASN A 190 -20.26 0.82 17.54
CA ASN A 190 -21.06 2.05 17.40
C ASN A 190 -20.47 3.07 16.40
N LEU A 191 -20.28 2.70 15.13
CA LEU A 191 -20.11 3.68 14.06
C LEU A 191 -21.02 3.31 12.89
N SER A 192 -22.12 4.06 12.79
CA SER A 192 -23.15 3.95 11.76
C SER A 192 -22.59 4.23 10.37
N ILE A 193 -22.91 3.35 9.42
CA ILE A 193 -22.61 3.50 8.01
C ILE A 193 -23.35 4.74 7.47
N GLY A 194 -22.66 5.70 6.86
CA GLY A 194 -23.33 6.87 6.32
C GLY A 194 -22.44 7.92 5.67
N ARG A 195 -22.67 8.11 4.36
CA ARG A 195 -22.27 9.20 3.46
C ARG A 195 -20.89 9.10 2.79
N PHE A 196 -20.93 8.81 1.49
CA PHE A 196 -19.84 9.05 0.56
C PHE A 196 -19.82 10.54 0.20
N ASP A 197 -18.82 11.28 0.71
CA ASP A 197 -18.49 12.58 0.14
C ASP A 197 -17.72 12.37 -1.16
N ILE A 198 -18.30 12.85 -2.25
CA ILE A 198 -17.67 12.86 -3.58
C ILE A 198 -16.78 14.10 -3.59
N ASP A 199 -15.52 13.91 -3.23
CA ASP A 199 -14.53 14.97 -3.26
C ASP A 199 -14.29 15.38 -4.73
N ARG A 200 -14.40 16.68 -5.03
CA ARG A 200 -14.48 17.32 -6.37
C ARG A 200 -13.24 17.13 -7.28
N SER A 201 -12.53 16.03 -7.12
CA SER A 201 -11.32 15.57 -7.80
C SER A 201 -11.47 15.22 -9.29
N TYR A 202 -12.61 15.54 -9.91
CA TYR A 202 -12.81 15.36 -11.35
C TYR A 202 -12.83 16.72 -12.04
N ASP A 203 -11.66 17.19 -12.49
CA ASP A 203 -11.57 18.22 -13.52
C ASP A 203 -11.95 17.59 -14.88
N ILE A 204 -13.20 17.81 -15.28
CA ILE A 204 -13.68 17.44 -16.60
C ILE A 204 -13.30 18.58 -17.54
N ASN A 205 -12.08 18.55 -18.08
CA ASN A 205 -11.71 19.47 -19.16
C ASN A 205 -12.46 19.05 -20.44
N LEU A 206 -13.66 19.60 -20.60
CA LEU A 206 -14.39 19.67 -21.86
C LEU A 206 -13.62 20.63 -22.78
N LEU A 207 -12.63 20.10 -23.50
CA LEU A 207 -12.04 20.83 -24.62
C LEU A 207 -13.12 20.99 -25.69
N SER A 208 -13.63 22.21 -25.80
CA SER A 208 -14.42 22.70 -26.94
C SER A 208 -13.54 22.64 -28.19
N TYR A 209 -13.96 21.86 -29.18
CA TYR A 209 -13.40 21.94 -30.52
C TYR A 209 -13.97 23.17 -31.23
N THR A 210 -13.08 24.06 -31.68
CA THR A 210 -13.27 24.89 -32.88
C THR A 210 -12.32 24.40 -33.95
#